data_AF-A0A925WHZ7-F1
#
_entry.id   AF-A0A925WHZ7-F1
#
_cell.length_a   1.000
_cell.length_b   1.000
_cell.length_c   1.000
_cell.angle_alpha   90.00
_cell.angle_beta   90.00
_cell.angle_gamma   90.00
#
_symmetry.space_group_name_H-M   'P 1'
#
loop_
_entity.id
_entity.type
_entity.pdbx_description
1 polymer ?
#
loop_
_entity_poly.entity_id
_entity_poly.type
_entity_poly.pdbx_seq_one_letter_code
_entity_poly.pdbx_strand_id
1 'polypeptide(L)'
;LAASQSGWCEVYDIYLSTAISTPWGTTNILRLTDLPSGAGFNFFTPTISPEAVGTQGDAAVYYFWPIKRQLVKSDGKTTNDKMQISASNVTAEFAGMIAAVIWYDTPIVIRKVPISIAGATADDCAVLWSGAVDSVRVTEKMIALECSSDFASLTTTAPRENMHTHCRFAWGDDQCTAIRFLAAHYKAKTVGSSSTTTVVKSADFTEDASAVGSFGTDLVNALADGSITTSSQRSGLSATSCKFYISTRPYGSVPTDRCNVKNNLSDGDRVQFGGTTAPSGLTFGTWYYVRDRDRNGFSIAATAGGTPIVLTTSGLAVTVTSEFGWEGYQVKSSKSSHWAFATDADWGTEVNGFYQIPDAQAGLENAALKPYIQFDFGSAKQPRVWRVSTLASVAMEELVRLISIFSSTDNSTWRHETYFEIPPVGGVLYDVLIPTAQSARYWRICIRSRWASSLYYKMLSKVYAYENSRHYWARGRITFASNTTTVALRGISRRVIESYSGEAHVAALPVAPASGDTFVIERGCGRTFNHCCERQNWENFGGFLDLPFQAVVR
;
A
#
# COMPACT_ATOMS: atom_id res chain seq x y z
N LEU A 1 -16.86 57.03 23.15
CA LEU A 1 -18.01 57.86 23.59
C LEU A 1 -19.33 57.55 22.83
N ALA A 2 -19.38 56.63 21.85
CA ALA A 2 -20.64 56.25 21.19
C ALA A 2 -21.46 55.13 21.91
N ALA A 3 -20.88 54.46 22.91
CA ALA A 3 -21.57 53.40 23.67
C ALA A 3 -22.52 53.95 24.76
N SER A 4 -22.37 55.20 25.20
CA SER A 4 -23.14 55.73 26.33
C SER A 4 -24.58 56.16 26.01
N GLN A 5 -25.01 56.12 24.74
CA GLN A 5 -26.36 56.54 24.34
C GLN A 5 -27.33 55.39 24.07
N SER A 6 -26.87 54.15 23.88
CA SER A 6 -27.78 53.05 23.49
C SER A 6 -28.13 52.07 24.61
N GLY A 7 -27.39 52.01 25.72
CA GLY A 7 -27.69 51.07 26.80
C GLY A 7 -27.45 49.59 26.44
N TRP A 8 -26.66 49.34 25.39
CA TRP A 8 -26.24 48.00 24.97
C TRP A 8 -24.72 47.91 24.86
N CYS A 9 -24.15 46.75 25.16
CA CYS A 9 -22.79 46.36 24.82
C CYS A 9 -22.76 45.09 23.97
N GLU A 10 -21.61 44.77 23.40
CA GLU A 10 -21.38 43.54 22.64
C GLU A 10 -20.56 42.56 23.48
N VAL A 11 -20.96 41.29 23.39
CA VAL A 11 -20.23 40.16 23.95
C VAL A 11 -19.91 39.16 22.85
N TYR A 12 -18.73 38.55 22.96
CA TYR A 12 -18.15 37.66 21.99
C TYR A 12 -17.77 36.36 22.70
N ASP A 13 -18.27 35.24 22.19
CA ASP A 13 -17.92 33.90 22.65
C ASP A 13 -17.14 33.21 21.53
N ILE A 14 -15.85 32.94 21.75
CA ILE A 14 -14.94 32.29 20.77
C ILE A 14 -14.51 30.92 21.31
N TYR A 15 -14.82 29.86 20.57
CA TYR A 15 -14.70 28.47 21.02
C TYR A 15 -13.45 27.82 20.44
N LEU A 16 -12.39 27.71 21.24
CA LEU A 16 -11.08 27.24 20.80
C LEU A 16 -11.02 25.71 20.75
N SER A 17 -10.29 25.17 19.78
CA SER A 17 -10.06 23.72 19.63
C SER A 17 -9.23 23.12 20.79
N THR A 18 -8.44 23.96 21.48
CA THR A 18 -7.56 23.57 22.58
C THR A 18 -7.56 24.64 23.65
N ALA A 19 -7.43 24.23 24.92
CA ALA A 19 -7.28 25.18 26.02
C ALA A 19 -5.96 25.96 25.91
N ILE A 20 -6.00 27.26 26.16
CA ILE A 20 -4.85 28.16 26.14
C ILE A 20 -4.69 28.84 27.51
N SER A 21 -3.51 29.40 27.77
CA SER A 21 -3.28 30.29 28.91
C SER A 21 -3.68 31.73 28.53
N THR A 22 -4.53 32.36 29.35
CA THR A 22 -4.96 33.75 29.18
C THR A 22 -4.63 34.55 30.45
N PRO A 23 -4.71 35.90 30.43
CA PRO A 23 -4.52 36.71 31.63
C PRO A 23 -5.50 36.40 32.77
N TRP A 24 -6.63 35.76 32.45
CA TRP A 24 -7.70 35.39 33.39
C TRP A 24 -7.77 33.87 33.64
N GLY A 25 -6.74 33.11 33.26
CA GLY A 25 -6.61 31.68 33.54
C GLY A 25 -6.61 30.80 32.30
N THR A 26 -6.60 29.48 32.50
CA THR A 26 -6.63 28.51 31.40
C THR A 26 -8.06 28.28 30.95
N THR A 27 -8.35 28.49 29.66
CA THR A 27 -9.69 28.31 29.09
C THR A 27 -9.61 27.86 27.64
N ASN A 28 -10.64 27.16 27.18
CA ASN A 28 -10.89 26.86 25.76
C ASN A 28 -12.02 27.72 25.17
N ILE A 29 -12.59 28.65 25.95
CA ILE A 29 -13.59 29.62 25.48
C ILE A 29 -13.13 31.02 25.85
N LEU A 30 -12.96 31.89 24.87
CA LEU A 30 -12.70 33.31 25.11
C LEU A 30 -14.03 34.05 25.17
N ARG A 31 -14.36 34.53 26.38
CA ARG A 31 -15.55 35.33 26.66
C ARG A 31 -15.15 36.78 26.79
N LEU A 32 -15.48 37.58 25.79
CA LEU A 32 -14.91 38.91 25.60
C LEU A 32 -16.02 39.95 25.46
N THR A 33 -15.79 41.18 25.91
CA THR A 33 -16.74 42.30 25.76
C THR A 33 -16.04 43.58 25.31
N ASP A 34 -16.78 44.43 24.60
CA ASP A 34 -16.35 45.78 24.25
C ASP A 34 -16.60 46.80 25.39
N LEU A 35 -17.24 46.38 26.48
CA LEU A 35 -17.51 47.20 27.65
C LEU A 35 -16.23 47.31 28.52
N PRO A 36 -15.66 48.52 28.69
CA PRO A 36 -14.50 48.71 29.57
C PRO A 36 -14.92 48.60 31.05
N SER A 37 -15.00 47.38 31.57
CA SER A 37 -15.22 47.09 32.98
C SER A 37 -14.00 46.37 33.57
N GLY A 38 -13.35 46.98 34.57
CA GLY A 38 -12.11 46.44 35.16
C GLY A 38 -12.27 45.10 35.90
N ALA A 39 -13.49 44.69 36.25
CA ALA A 39 -13.78 43.46 37.00
C ALA A 39 -14.43 42.34 36.13
N GLY A 40 -14.54 42.56 34.82
CA GLY A 40 -15.36 41.71 33.94
C GLY A 40 -16.85 42.04 34.00
N PHE A 41 -17.56 41.68 32.94
CA PHE A 41 -19.01 41.88 32.78
C PHE A 41 -19.71 40.54 32.97
N ASN A 42 -20.58 40.44 33.98
CA ASN A 42 -21.31 39.21 34.27
C ASN A 42 -22.55 39.13 33.37
N PHE A 43 -22.64 38.06 32.57
CA PHE A 43 -23.80 37.78 31.72
C PHE A 43 -23.94 36.28 31.47
N PHE A 44 -25.00 35.86 30.81
CA PHE A 44 -25.27 34.45 30.55
C PHE A 44 -24.58 33.96 29.27
N THR A 45 -24.23 32.68 29.21
CA THR A 45 -23.72 32.01 28.00
C THR A 45 -24.80 31.92 26.91
N PRO A 46 -24.42 31.67 25.65
CA PRO A 46 -25.40 31.49 24.57
C PRO A 46 -26.34 30.30 24.83
N THR A 47 -27.61 30.42 24.43
CA THR A 47 -28.59 29.32 24.44
C THR A 47 -28.58 28.48 23.16
N ILE A 48 -27.57 28.70 22.31
CA ILE A 48 -27.43 28.08 20.98
C ILE A 48 -26.07 27.41 20.85
N SER A 49 -25.96 26.46 19.91
CA SER A 49 -24.69 25.92 19.45
C SER A 49 -23.77 27.06 18.98
N PRO A 50 -22.45 27.01 19.27
CA PRO A 50 -21.66 25.87 19.72
C PRO A 50 -21.47 25.74 21.25
N GLU A 51 -22.20 26.50 22.06
CA GLU A 51 -22.18 26.29 23.53
C GLU A 51 -22.72 24.89 23.84
N ALA A 52 -22.07 24.17 24.76
CA ALA A 52 -22.46 22.81 25.11
C ALA A 52 -23.84 22.81 25.79
N VAL A 53 -24.69 21.83 25.46
CA VAL A 53 -26.08 21.74 25.99
C VAL A 53 -26.14 21.85 27.53
N GLY A 54 -25.14 21.35 28.24
CA GLY A 54 -25.09 21.41 29.71
C GLY A 54 -24.67 22.75 30.30
N THR A 55 -24.20 23.71 29.50
CA THR A 55 -23.72 25.04 29.93
C THR A 55 -24.43 26.19 29.22
N GLN A 56 -25.46 25.90 28.43
CA GLN A 56 -26.27 26.89 27.73
C GLN A 56 -27.14 27.68 28.71
N GLY A 57 -27.03 29.01 28.68
CA GLY A 57 -27.74 29.90 29.60
C GLY A 57 -27.18 29.93 31.03
N ASP A 58 -25.95 29.50 31.26
CA ASP A 58 -25.25 29.61 32.55
C ASP A 58 -24.65 31.00 32.76
N ALA A 59 -24.46 31.40 34.02
CA ALA A 59 -23.76 32.64 34.33
C ALA A 59 -22.27 32.56 33.96
N ALA A 60 -21.74 33.62 33.37
CA ALA A 60 -20.39 33.73 32.85
C ALA A 60 -19.79 35.13 33.05
N VAL A 61 -18.46 35.22 33.10
CA VAL A 61 -17.73 36.48 33.16
C VAL A 61 -17.12 36.78 31.79
N TYR A 62 -17.40 37.97 31.25
CA TYR A 62 -16.84 38.48 30.00
C TYR A 62 -15.73 39.49 30.29
N TYR A 63 -14.57 39.30 29.68
CA TYR A 63 -13.40 40.15 29.91
C TYR A 63 -13.29 41.24 28.85
N PHE A 64 -12.93 42.44 29.27
CA PHE A 64 -12.76 43.55 28.34
C PHE A 64 -11.59 43.28 27.40
N TRP A 65 -11.87 43.37 26.10
CA TRP A 65 -10.86 43.47 25.06
C TRP A 65 -11.38 44.55 24.09
N PRO A 66 -10.59 45.60 23.74
CA PRO A 66 -10.99 46.62 22.78
C PRO A 66 -11.20 46.04 21.37
N ILE A 67 -12.30 45.33 21.21
CA ILE A 67 -12.78 44.64 20.02
C ILE A 67 -13.76 45.58 19.31
N LYS A 68 -13.68 45.57 17.99
CA LYS A 68 -14.61 46.26 17.09
C LYS A 68 -14.86 45.36 15.89
N ARG A 69 -16.12 45.16 15.55
CA ARG A 69 -16.51 44.50 14.30
C ARG A 69 -16.89 45.51 13.21
N GLN A 70 -16.83 45.06 11.97
CA GLN A 70 -17.51 45.74 10.86
C GLN A 70 -19.03 45.56 10.97
N LEU A 71 -19.76 46.36 10.19
CA LEU A 71 -21.20 46.20 10.04
C LEU A 71 -21.49 44.80 9.47
N VAL A 72 -22.37 44.05 10.14
CA VAL A 72 -22.91 42.81 9.59
C VAL A 72 -23.78 43.20 8.40
N LYS A 73 -23.35 42.81 7.21
CA LYS A 73 -24.15 42.94 5.99
C LYS A 73 -24.92 41.63 5.86
N SER A 74 -26.24 41.66 5.95
CA SER A 74 -27.06 40.53 5.54
C SER A 74 -27.41 40.68 4.06
N ASP A 75 -26.99 39.72 3.25
CA ASP A 75 -27.56 39.58 1.90
C ASP A 75 -28.81 38.68 2.01
N GLY A 76 -29.89 39.00 1.30
CA GLY A 76 -31.13 38.21 1.30
C GLY A 76 -31.00 36.87 0.57
N LYS A 77 -29.77 36.41 0.35
CA LYS A 77 -29.40 35.27 -0.49
C LYS A 77 -28.62 34.26 0.34
N THR A 78 -28.51 33.02 -0.13
CA THR A 78 -27.67 31.97 0.47
C THR A 78 -26.16 32.22 0.28
N THR A 79 -25.76 33.48 0.13
CA THR A 79 -24.37 33.88 0.00
C THR A 79 -23.71 33.84 1.36
N ASN A 80 -22.44 33.43 1.39
CA ASN A 80 -21.65 33.49 2.60
C ASN A 80 -21.41 34.96 2.98
N ASP A 81 -22.10 35.43 4.01
CA ASP A 81 -21.81 36.74 4.59
C ASP A 81 -20.42 36.69 5.24
N LYS A 82 -19.64 37.74 5.02
CA LYS A 82 -18.32 37.91 5.63
C LYS A 82 -18.31 39.10 6.56
N MET A 83 -17.65 38.94 7.70
CA MET A 83 -17.49 39.99 8.70
C MET A 83 -16.05 40.05 9.17
N GLN A 84 -15.51 41.25 9.31
CA GLN A 84 -14.20 41.44 9.93
C GLN A 84 -14.37 41.89 11.38
N ILE A 85 -13.67 41.22 12.29
CA ILE A 85 -13.51 41.63 13.68
C ILE A 85 -12.08 42.10 13.87
N SER A 86 -11.88 43.22 14.55
CA SER A 86 -10.57 43.78 14.83
C SER A 86 -10.42 44.03 16.33
N ALA A 87 -9.26 43.73 16.89
CA ALA A 87 -8.98 43.96 18.30
C ALA A 87 -7.55 44.45 18.48
N SER A 88 -7.32 45.26 19.51
CA SER A 88 -5.97 45.71 19.87
C SER A 88 -5.21 44.60 20.60
N ASN A 89 -3.98 44.28 20.19
CA ASN A 89 -3.14 43.26 20.85
C ASN A 89 -1.85 43.85 21.46
N VAL A 90 -1.87 45.14 21.79
CA VAL A 90 -0.68 45.92 22.18
C VAL A 90 -0.01 45.51 23.51
N THR A 91 -0.60 44.61 24.30
CA THR A 91 0.05 44.13 25.54
C THR A 91 0.70 42.77 25.34
N ALA A 92 1.78 42.51 26.05
CA ALA A 92 2.55 41.27 25.94
C ALA A 92 1.71 40.03 26.28
N GLU A 93 0.77 40.16 27.22
CA GLU A 93 -0.12 39.08 27.63
C GLU A 93 -1.10 38.70 26.52
N PHE A 94 -1.69 39.69 25.83
CA PHE A 94 -2.56 39.43 24.67
C PHE A 94 -1.78 38.86 23.48
N ALA A 95 -0.57 39.36 23.22
CA ALA A 95 0.28 38.84 22.16
C ALA A 95 0.64 37.35 22.39
N GLY A 96 0.99 36.99 23.62
CA GLY A 96 1.26 35.60 24.00
C GLY A 96 0.03 34.69 23.87
N MET A 97 -1.14 35.17 24.30
CA MET A 97 -2.40 34.46 24.14
C MET A 97 -2.74 34.20 22.67
N ILE A 98 -2.64 35.23 21.81
CA ILE A 98 -2.98 35.14 20.38
C ILE A 98 -2.09 34.13 19.65
N ALA A 99 -0.80 34.06 20.00
CA ALA A 99 0.15 33.14 19.38
C ALA A 99 -0.14 31.66 19.71
N ALA A 100 -0.82 31.38 20.83
CA ALA A 100 -1.19 30.02 21.23
C ALA A 100 -2.48 29.51 20.57
N VAL A 101 -3.25 30.39 19.91
CA VAL A 101 -4.56 30.04 19.34
C VAL A 101 -4.43 29.58 17.90
N ILE A 102 -5.06 28.44 17.60
CA ILE A 102 -5.40 28.05 16.23
C ILE A 102 -6.73 28.73 15.90
N TRP A 103 -6.69 29.72 15.00
CA TRP A 103 -7.85 30.55 14.66
C TRP A 103 -8.71 29.97 13.54
N TYR A 104 -8.18 29.06 12.74
CA TYR A 104 -8.91 28.50 11.59
C TYR A 104 -10.04 27.57 12.05
N ASP A 105 -11.22 27.70 11.45
CA ASP A 105 -12.45 26.96 11.79
C ASP A 105 -12.90 27.15 13.25
N THR A 106 -12.47 28.22 13.92
CA THR A 106 -12.84 28.52 15.29
C THR A 106 -14.23 29.17 15.34
N PRO A 107 -15.24 28.53 15.98
CA PRO A 107 -16.58 29.09 16.06
C PRO A 107 -16.64 30.37 16.88
N ILE A 108 -17.51 31.28 16.48
CA ILE A 108 -17.73 32.56 17.15
C ILE A 108 -19.21 32.93 17.18
N VAL A 109 -19.68 33.37 18.34
CA VAL A 109 -21.01 33.94 18.53
C VAL A 109 -20.88 35.36 19.05
N ILE A 110 -21.54 36.31 18.37
CA ILE A 110 -21.61 37.71 18.79
C ILE A 110 -23.02 38.01 19.23
N ARG A 111 -23.16 38.55 20.43
CA ARG A 111 -24.46 38.96 20.99
C ARG A 111 -24.43 40.41 21.42
N LYS A 112 -25.58 41.05 21.32
CA LYS A 112 -25.83 42.37 21.87
C LYS A 112 -26.65 42.23 23.14
N VAL A 113 -26.14 42.78 24.23
CA VAL A 113 -26.70 42.60 25.57
C VAL A 113 -26.99 43.97 26.22
N PRO A 114 -28.10 44.13 26.94
CA PRO A 114 -28.46 45.38 27.56
C PRO A 114 -27.67 45.57 28.86
N ILE A 115 -27.09 46.75 29.04
CA ILE A 115 -26.38 47.12 30.28
C ILE A 115 -27.31 47.81 31.29
N SER A 116 -28.51 48.20 30.87
CA SER A 116 -29.47 48.96 31.68
C SER A 116 -30.52 48.09 32.40
N ILE A 117 -30.65 46.81 32.04
CA ILE A 117 -31.61 45.90 32.66
C ILE A 117 -30.97 45.28 33.90
N ALA A 118 -31.55 45.57 35.08
CA ALA A 118 -31.14 44.91 36.31
C ALA A 118 -31.60 43.44 36.29
N GLY A 119 -30.67 42.51 36.49
CA GLY A 119 -30.97 41.08 36.49
C GLY A 119 -31.34 40.53 35.12
N ALA A 120 -30.74 41.06 34.05
CA ALA A 120 -30.90 40.54 32.68
C ALA A 120 -30.70 39.02 32.66
N THR A 121 -31.50 38.30 31.90
CA THR A 121 -31.48 36.84 31.74
C THR A 121 -30.76 36.43 30.46
N ALA A 122 -30.61 35.12 30.21
CA ALA A 122 -30.03 34.62 28.96
C ALA A 122 -30.83 35.03 27.70
N ASP A 123 -32.14 35.22 27.85
CA ASP A 123 -33.03 35.62 26.76
C ASP A 123 -33.01 37.13 26.49
N ASP A 124 -32.45 37.92 27.42
CA ASP A 124 -32.29 39.38 27.27
C ASP A 124 -31.06 39.71 26.40
N CYS A 125 -30.94 39.08 25.24
CA CYS A 125 -29.91 39.37 24.27
C CYS A 125 -30.37 39.15 22.83
N ALA A 126 -29.69 39.79 21.88
CA ALA A 126 -29.88 39.53 20.46
C ALA A 126 -28.60 38.91 19.88
N VAL A 127 -28.71 37.73 19.26
CA VAL A 127 -27.62 37.15 18.49
C VAL A 127 -27.45 37.96 17.21
N LEU A 128 -26.31 38.61 17.06
CA LEU A 128 -25.98 39.42 15.88
C LEU A 128 -25.30 38.58 14.80
N TRP A 129 -24.50 37.61 15.21
CA TRP A 129 -23.71 36.78 14.31
C TRP A 129 -23.40 35.42 14.93
N SER A 130 -23.49 34.37 14.11
CA SER A 130 -22.97 33.03 14.36
C SER A 130 -22.18 32.60 13.14
N GLY A 131 -20.99 32.06 13.35
CA GLY A 131 -20.12 31.62 12.26
C GLY A 131 -18.78 31.09 12.75
N ALA A 132 -17.82 31.02 11.85
CA ALA A 132 -16.45 30.59 12.14
C ALA A 132 -15.42 31.57 11.60
N VAL A 133 -14.23 31.56 12.18
CA VAL A 133 -13.08 32.34 11.70
C VAL A 133 -12.43 31.61 10.51
N ASP A 134 -12.43 32.26 9.35
CA ASP A 134 -11.79 31.76 8.12
C ASP A 134 -10.29 32.08 8.10
N SER A 135 -9.94 33.30 8.50
CA SER A 135 -8.59 33.80 8.37
C SER A 135 -8.27 34.80 9.48
N VAL A 136 -6.99 34.87 9.83
CA VAL A 136 -6.49 35.80 10.84
C VAL A 136 -5.30 36.57 10.28
N ARG A 137 -5.33 37.88 10.48
CA ARG A 137 -4.20 38.77 10.25
C ARG A 137 -3.76 39.36 11.57
N VAL A 138 -2.61 38.91 12.07
CA VAL A 138 -1.98 39.47 13.27
C VAL A 138 -0.91 40.47 12.85
N THR A 139 -0.93 41.64 13.46
CA THR A 139 0.12 42.66 13.36
C THR A 139 0.59 43.01 14.77
N GLU A 140 1.62 43.86 14.89
CA GLU A 140 2.13 44.32 16.19
C GLU A 140 1.08 45.07 17.03
N LYS A 141 0.11 45.73 16.38
CA LYS A 141 -0.84 46.64 17.05
C LYS A 141 -2.29 46.17 17.02
N MET A 142 -2.61 45.24 16.12
CA MET A 142 -3.95 44.72 15.97
C MET A 142 -3.97 43.27 15.49
N ILE A 143 -5.00 42.54 15.92
CA ILE A 143 -5.48 41.32 15.29
C ILE A 143 -6.73 41.66 14.48
N ALA A 144 -6.84 41.10 13.28
CA ALA A 144 -8.05 41.12 12.48
C ALA A 144 -8.47 39.69 12.12
N LEU A 145 -9.69 39.31 12.47
CA LEU A 145 -10.32 38.04 12.15
C LEU A 145 -11.27 38.27 10.98
N GLU A 146 -11.17 37.47 9.93
CA GLU A 146 -12.20 37.36 8.92
C GLU A 146 -13.08 36.17 9.27
N CYS A 147 -14.35 36.43 9.51
CA CYS A 147 -15.33 35.43 9.88
C CYS A 147 -16.32 35.22 8.74
N SER A 148 -16.66 33.96 8.52
CA SER A 148 -17.73 33.54 7.61
C SER A 148 -18.93 33.05 8.40
N SER A 149 -20.11 33.29 7.84
CA SER A 149 -21.38 32.81 8.41
C SER A 149 -21.48 31.28 8.31
N ASP A 150 -22.39 30.68 9.06
CA ASP A 150 -22.68 29.23 8.97
C ASP A 150 -23.11 28.80 7.55
N PHE A 151 -23.61 29.73 6.72
CA PHE A 151 -23.97 29.50 5.31
C PHE A 151 -22.77 29.26 4.39
N ALA A 152 -21.54 29.55 4.83
CA ALA A 152 -20.32 29.22 4.08
C ALA A 152 -20.24 27.73 3.74
N SER A 153 -20.68 26.88 4.66
CA SER A 153 -20.71 25.42 4.50
C SER A 153 -21.63 24.97 3.35
N LEU A 154 -22.71 25.70 3.07
CA LEU A 154 -23.64 25.37 1.98
C LEU A 154 -23.02 25.65 0.60
N THR A 155 -22.22 26.70 0.47
CA THR A 155 -21.57 27.05 -0.81
C THR A 155 -20.40 26.14 -1.17
N THR A 156 -19.85 25.39 -0.21
CA THR A 156 -18.65 24.56 -0.39
C THR A 156 -18.95 23.08 -0.67
N THR A 157 -20.23 22.66 -0.70
CA THR A 157 -20.59 21.24 -0.68
C THR A 157 -21.39 20.80 -1.91
N ALA A 158 -20.82 20.95 -3.10
CA ALA A 158 -21.05 19.89 -4.09
C ALA A 158 -20.37 18.63 -3.53
N PRO A 159 -21.02 17.45 -3.53
CA PRO A 159 -20.38 16.22 -3.09
C PRO A 159 -19.04 16.06 -3.82
N ARG A 160 -17.92 16.12 -3.08
CA ARG A 160 -16.56 15.95 -3.64
C ARG A 160 -16.29 14.50 -4.02
N GLU A 161 -17.30 13.76 -4.46
CA GLU A 161 -17.17 12.37 -4.90
C GLU A 161 -16.63 12.38 -6.33
N ASN A 162 -15.42 12.88 -6.52
CA ASN A 162 -14.67 12.55 -7.72
C ASN A 162 -14.32 11.07 -7.59
N MET A 163 -14.91 10.28 -8.46
CA MET A 163 -14.89 8.82 -8.58
C MET A 163 -13.46 8.25 -8.68
N HIS A 164 -12.68 8.30 -7.61
CA HIS A 164 -11.28 7.86 -7.59
C HIS A 164 -11.14 6.36 -7.34
N THR A 165 -10.01 5.78 -7.77
CA THR A 165 -9.65 4.37 -7.56
C THR A 165 -9.26 4.04 -6.12
N HIS A 166 -9.00 5.06 -5.29
CA HIS A 166 -8.63 4.88 -3.88
C HIS A 166 -9.77 5.24 -2.96
N CYS A 167 -9.89 4.50 -1.84
CA CYS A 167 -10.80 4.87 -0.77
C CYS A 167 -10.45 6.27 -0.24
N ARG A 168 -11.42 7.19 -0.33
CA ARG A 168 -11.27 8.58 0.10
C ARG A 168 -11.52 8.80 1.59
N PHE A 169 -12.21 7.86 2.24
CA PHE A 169 -12.54 7.99 3.66
C PHE A 169 -11.25 8.05 4.48
N ALA A 170 -11.19 9.05 5.36
CA ALA A 170 -10.12 9.10 6.33
C ALA A 170 -10.24 7.87 7.23
N TRP A 171 -9.09 7.36 7.69
CA TRP A 171 -9.10 6.24 8.61
C TRP A 171 -9.79 6.67 9.91
N GLY A 172 -10.91 6.04 10.25
CA GLY A 172 -11.73 6.43 11.40
C GLY A 172 -12.68 7.60 11.15
N ASP A 173 -13.01 7.90 9.89
CA ASP A 173 -14.21 8.66 9.48
C ASP A 173 -15.48 7.79 9.64
N ASP A 174 -16.70 8.34 9.77
CA ASP A 174 -17.90 7.55 10.10
C ASP A 174 -18.21 6.42 9.10
N GLN A 175 -17.90 6.66 7.83
CA GLN A 175 -18.00 5.67 6.76
C GLN A 175 -16.87 4.61 6.80
N CYS A 176 -15.84 4.84 7.61
CA CYS A 176 -14.71 3.96 7.87
C CYS A 176 -14.67 3.43 9.34
N THR A 177 -15.41 4.03 10.28
CA THR A 177 -15.36 3.73 11.73
C THR A 177 -16.10 2.47 12.11
N ALA A 178 -17.04 1.98 11.29
CA ALA A 178 -17.63 0.66 11.48
C ALA A 178 -16.56 -0.43 11.66
N ILE A 179 -15.36 -0.22 11.09
CA ILE A 179 -14.17 -1.08 11.26
C ILE A 179 -13.30 -0.66 12.46
N ARG A 180 -13.16 0.64 12.74
CA ARG A 180 -12.26 1.18 13.78
C ARG A 180 -12.56 0.63 15.18
N PHE A 181 -13.78 0.19 15.45
CA PHE A 181 -14.13 -0.31 16.79
C PHE A 181 -14.28 -1.83 16.85
N LEU A 182 -13.93 -2.56 15.78
CA LEU A 182 -13.82 -4.01 15.88
C LEU A 182 -12.59 -4.37 16.71
N ALA A 183 -12.82 -5.09 17.83
CA ALA A 183 -11.77 -5.51 18.75
C ALA A 183 -10.62 -6.29 18.07
N ALA A 184 -10.87 -6.92 16.93
CA ALA A 184 -9.86 -7.62 16.13
C ALA A 184 -8.83 -6.70 15.44
N HIS A 185 -9.06 -5.39 15.38
CA HIS A 185 -8.16 -4.43 14.71
C HIS A 185 -7.29 -3.63 15.67
N TYR A 186 -7.48 -3.82 16.97
CA TYR A 186 -6.78 -3.12 18.05
C TYR A 186 -6.26 -4.14 19.05
N LYS A 187 -4.95 -4.17 19.25
CA LYS A 187 -4.38 -5.04 20.29
C LYS A 187 -3.43 -4.28 21.18
N ALA A 188 -3.76 -4.27 22.47
CA ALA A 188 -2.80 -3.92 23.51
C ALA A 188 -1.72 -5.01 23.57
N LYS A 189 -0.47 -4.58 23.62
CA LYS A 189 0.72 -5.43 23.59
C LYS A 189 1.81 -4.85 24.49
N THR A 190 2.74 -5.72 24.85
CA THR A 190 3.92 -5.37 25.62
C THR A 190 5.17 -5.58 24.77
N VAL A 191 6.08 -4.62 24.85
CA VAL A 191 7.36 -4.67 24.16
C VAL A 191 8.23 -5.78 24.75
N GLY A 192 8.73 -6.64 23.87
CA GLY A 192 9.71 -7.67 24.17
C GLY A 192 11.15 -7.14 24.15
N SER A 193 12.07 -7.95 24.66
CA SER A 193 13.50 -7.64 24.65
C SER A 193 14.06 -7.42 23.24
N SER A 194 15.19 -6.70 23.15
CA SER A 194 15.90 -6.44 21.89
C SER A 194 15.12 -5.64 20.84
N SER A 195 14.17 -4.81 21.28
CA SER A 195 13.55 -3.79 20.44
C SER A 195 14.52 -2.64 20.16
N THR A 196 14.40 -2.01 19.00
CA THR A 196 15.23 -0.88 18.55
C THR A 196 14.34 0.33 18.22
N THR A 197 14.93 1.43 17.75
CA THR A 197 14.16 2.60 17.31
C THR A 197 13.30 2.34 16.07
N THR A 198 13.57 1.28 15.30
CA THR A 198 12.86 0.95 14.06
C THR A 198 12.16 -0.40 14.12
N VAL A 199 12.39 -1.21 15.16
CA VAL A 199 11.80 -2.54 15.33
C VAL A 199 11.24 -2.69 16.73
N VAL A 200 9.94 -2.92 16.84
CA VAL A 200 9.26 -3.22 18.11
C VAL A 200 8.94 -4.70 18.15
N LYS A 201 9.56 -5.43 19.07
CA LYS A 201 9.31 -6.86 19.29
C LYS A 201 8.20 -7.04 20.31
N SER A 202 7.38 -8.08 20.18
CA SER A 202 6.37 -8.45 21.19
C SER A 202 6.10 -9.95 21.12
N ALA A 203 6.15 -10.63 22.27
CA ALA A 203 5.92 -12.07 22.35
C ALA A 203 4.50 -12.47 21.87
N ASP A 204 3.55 -11.55 21.98
CA ASP A 204 2.14 -11.81 21.70
C ASP A 204 1.68 -11.31 20.33
N PHE A 205 2.57 -11.02 19.38
CA PHE A 205 2.19 -10.87 17.97
C PHE A 205 1.83 -12.24 17.35
N THR A 206 0.84 -12.90 17.95
CA THR A 206 0.40 -14.28 17.72
C THR A 206 -0.86 -14.39 16.86
N GLU A 207 -1.24 -13.34 16.12
CA GLU A 207 -2.40 -13.42 15.22
C GLU A 207 -2.20 -14.33 14.00
N ASP A 208 -1.06 -15.01 13.89
CA ASP A 208 -0.96 -16.33 13.28
C ASP A 208 -0.66 -17.36 14.36
N ALA A 209 -1.71 -17.90 14.98
CA ALA A 209 -1.60 -19.07 15.84
C ALA A 209 -1.39 -20.32 14.98
N SER A 210 -0.19 -20.50 14.46
CA SER A 210 0.36 -21.80 14.10
C SER A 210 1.84 -21.81 14.49
N ALA A 211 2.14 -22.66 15.48
CA ALA A 211 3.43 -23.01 16.10
C ALA A 211 4.69 -22.16 15.78
N VAL A 212 5.34 -21.73 16.87
CA VAL A 212 6.65 -21.05 16.93
C VAL A 212 7.70 -21.69 16.01
N GLY A 213 8.24 -20.91 15.07
CA GLY A 213 9.48 -21.27 14.37
C GLY A 213 9.61 -20.67 12.96
N SER A 214 10.21 -19.48 12.88
CA SER A 214 10.60 -18.78 11.64
C SER A 214 9.44 -18.32 10.75
N PHE A 215 9.57 -17.13 10.15
CA PHE A 215 8.97 -16.92 8.83
C PHE A 215 9.39 -18.10 7.98
N GLY A 216 8.43 -18.94 7.61
CA GLY A 216 8.70 -20.22 6.98
C GLY A 216 9.76 -20.03 5.91
N THR A 217 10.73 -20.94 5.87
CA THR A 217 11.65 -21.04 4.74
C THR A 217 10.84 -20.88 3.48
N ASP A 218 11.17 -19.89 2.63
CA ASP A 218 10.42 -19.64 1.40
C ASP A 218 10.26 -20.97 0.68
N LEU A 219 9.00 -21.39 0.59
CA LEU A 219 8.68 -22.76 0.20
C LEU A 219 9.17 -23.00 -1.22
N VAL A 220 9.14 -21.95 -2.07
CA VAL A 220 9.58 -22.02 -3.47
C VAL A 220 11.10 -22.11 -3.56
N ASN A 221 11.87 -21.35 -2.78
CA ASN A 221 13.33 -21.41 -2.86
C ASN A 221 13.93 -22.72 -2.37
N ALA A 222 13.25 -23.43 -1.46
CA ALA A 222 13.70 -24.73 -0.96
C ALA A 222 13.38 -25.91 -1.91
N LEU A 223 12.61 -25.67 -2.98
CA LEU A 223 12.25 -26.69 -3.95
C LEU A 223 13.45 -27.14 -4.77
N ALA A 224 13.54 -28.45 -4.97
CA ALA A 224 14.38 -29.00 -6.02
C ALA A 224 13.81 -28.59 -7.38
N ASP A 225 14.69 -28.33 -8.32
CA ASP A 225 14.35 -27.84 -9.64
C ASP A 225 13.28 -28.68 -10.40
N GLY A 226 13.35 -30.00 -10.31
CA GLY A 226 12.35 -30.92 -10.90
C GLY A 226 10.97 -30.94 -10.23
N SER A 227 10.79 -30.22 -9.12
CA SER A 227 9.49 -30.08 -8.45
C SER A 227 8.68 -28.88 -8.95
N ILE A 228 9.22 -28.13 -9.91
CA ILE A 228 8.52 -27.02 -10.56
C ILE A 228 8.25 -27.45 -12.01
N THR A 229 7.07 -27.17 -12.57
CA THR A 229 6.72 -27.54 -13.94
C THR A 229 5.96 -26.43 -14.65
N THR A 230 6.05 -26.33 -15.98
CA THR A 230 5.24 -25.39 -16.79
C THR A 230 4.38 -26.11 -17.82
N SER A 231 3.32 -25.44 -18.26
CA SER A 231 2.39 -25.90 -19.30
C SER A 231 2.97 -25.93 -20.72
N SER A 232 3.89 -25.01 -21.01
CA SER A 232 4.67 -24.95 -22.24
C SER A 232 6.12 -25.19 -21.90
N GLN A 233 6.69 -26.24 -22.47
CA GLN A 233 8.11 -26.54 -22.35
C GLN A 233 8.79 -26.18 -23.64
N ARG A 234 10.00 -25.63 -23.51
CA ARG A 234 10.89 -25.55 -24.66
C ARG A 234 11.28 -26.99 -25.00
N SER A 235 10.93 -27.43 -26.21
CA SER A 235 11.36 -28.76 -26.68
C SER A 235 12.85 -28.74 -26.99
N GLY A 236 13.57 -29.76 -26.54
CA GLY A 236 14.96 -29.96 -26.91
C GLY A 236 15.09 -30.22 -28.41
N LEU A 237 16.30 -30.11 -28.95
CA LEU A 237 16.63 -30.69 -30.23
C LEU A 237 16.39 -32.21 -30.17
N SER A 238 15.64 -32.74 -31.13
CA SER A 238 15.42 -34.18 -31.29
C SER A 238 16.13 -34.62 -32.56
N ALA A 239 17.24 -35.36 -32.41
CA ALA A 239 18.02 -35.91 -33.50
C ALA A 239 18.35 -34.93 -34.64
N THR A 240 18.61 -33.66 -34.32
CA THR A 240 18.89 -32.63 -35.32
C THR A 240 20.29 -32.86 -35.92
N SER A 241 20.43 -32.78 -37.24
CA SER A 241 21.75 -32.90 -37.88
C SER A 241 22.67 -31.77 -37.39
N CYS A 242 23.86 -32.15 -36.94
CA CYS A 242 24.95 -31.26 -36.55
C CYS A 242 26.23 -31.65 -37.29
N LYS A 243 27.04 -30.66 -37.65
CA LYS A 243 28.37 -30.90 -38.22
C LYS A 243 29.43 -30.32 -37.32
N PHE A 244 30.44 -31.13 -37.00
CA PHE A 244 31.65 -30.69 -36.32
C PHE A 244 32.73 -30.39 -37.35
N TYR A 245 33.21 -29.15 -37.35
CA TYR A 245 34.33 -28.70 -38.17
C TYR A 245 35.53 -28.47 -37.27
N ILE A 246 36.67 -29.07 -37.62
CA ILE A 246 37.94 -28.74 -36.98
C ILE A 246 38.50 -27.51 -37.69
N SER A 247 38.64 -26.42 -36.94
CA SER A 247 39.34 -25.24 -37.45
C SER A 247 40.84 -25.45 -37.29
N THR A 248 41.55 -25.68 -38.39
CA THR A 248 43.02 -25.76 -38.40
C THR A 248 43.70 -24.40 -38.49
N ARG A 249 42.96 -23.27 -38.36
CA ARG A 249 43.56 -21.95 -38.52
C ARG A 249 44.52 -21.64 -37.36
N PRO A 250 45.82 -21.44 -37.64
CA PRO A 250 46.80 -21.08 -36.63
C PRO A 250 46.73 -19.57 -36.41
N TYR A 251 45.79 -19.07 -35.61
CA TYR A 251 45.81 -17.65 -35.22
C TYR A 251 45.07 -17.40 -33.91
N GLY A 252 45.78 -17.45 -32.77
CA GLY A 252 45.52 -16.72 -31.51
C GLY A 252 44.10 -16.72 -30.90
N SER A 253 43.18 -17.52 -31.41
CA SER A 253 41.77 -17.57 -31.04
C SER A 253 41.44 -19.02 -30.72
N VAL A 254 40.76 -19.22 -29.59
CA VAL A 254 40.39 -20.51 -28.99
C VAL A 254 39.95 -21.50 -30.08
N PRO A 255 40.42 -22.77 -30.08
CA PRO A 255 39.97 -23.79 -31.04
C PRO A 255 38.44 -23.80 -31.07
N THR A 256 37.86 -23.51 -32.24
CA THR A 256 36.40 -23.43 -32.41
C THR A 256 35.87 -24.76 -32.93
N ASP A 257 36.19 -25.85 -32.22
CA ASP A 257 35.58 -27.15 -32.47
C ASP A 257 34.10 -27.07 -32.08
N ARG A 258 33.26 -26.78 -33.07
CA ARG A 258 31.88 -26.37 -32.85
C ARG A 258 30.91 -27.29 -33.57
N CYS A 259 29.83 -27.60 -32.88
CA CYS A 259 28.63 -28.14 -33.47
C CYS A 259 27.88 -27.02 -34.19
N ASN A 260 27.89 -27.05 -35.53
CA ASN A 260 27.15 -26.10 -36.35
C ASN A 260 25.70 -26.58 -36.52
N VAL A 261 24.83 -26.06 -35.68
CA VAL A 261 23.39 -26.29 -35.76
C VAL A 261 22.69 -25.01 -35.33
N LYS A 262 21.75 -24.50 -36.15
CA LYS A 262 20.94 -23.35 -35.75
C LYS A 262 20.03 -23.79 -34.61
N ASN A 263 20.30 -23.32 -33.42
CA ASN A 263 19.58 -23.73 -32.23
C ASN A 263 19.35 -22.57 -31.27
N ASN A 264 18.44 -22.81 -30.33
CA ASN A 264 18.15 -21.88 -29.26
C ASN A 264 18.96 -22.21 -27.98
N LEU A 265 19.84 -23.22 -27.99
CA LEU A 265 20.55 -23.72 -26.80
C LEU A 265 21.35 -22.60 -26.13
N SER A 266 21.51 -22.73 -24.82
CA SER A 266 22.29 -21.85 -23.96
C SER A 266 23.51 -22.60 -23.41
N ASP A 267 24.57 -21.87 -23.04
CA ASP A 267 25.70 -22.45 -22.31
C ASP A 267 25.21 -23.13 -21.03
N GLY A 268 25.65 -24.36 -20.79
CA GLY A 268 25.19 -25.23 -19.70
C GLY A 268 24.11 -26.25 -20.10
N ASP A 269 23.47 -26.12 -21.27
CA ASP A 269 22.51 -27.13 -21.76
C ASP A 269 23.21 -28.48 -22.00
N ARG A 270 22.52 -29.61 -21.83
CA ARG A 270 23.09 -30.93 -22.12
C ARG A 270 22.80 -31.34 -23.56
N VAL A 271 23.78 -31.96 -24.19
CA VAL A 271 23.68 -32.49 -25.55
C VAL A 271 24.28 -33.89 -25.58
N GLN A 272 23.57 -34.80 -26.23
CA GLN A 272 24.01 -36.14 -26.53
C GLN A 272 24.15 -36.25 -28.05
N PHE A 273 25.26 -36.81 -28.48
CA PHE A 273 25.53 -36.99 -29.90
C PHE A 273 25.31 -38.45 -30.31
N GLY A 274 24.84 -38.63 -31.54
CA GLY A 274 24.69 -39.92 -32.22
C GLY A 274 25.17 -39.84 -33.66
N GLY A 275 25.21 -40.97 -34.35
CA GLY A 275 25.68 -41.08 -35.73
C GLY A 275 26.39 -42.40 -35.98
N THR A 276 27.11 -42.49 -37.10
CA THR A 276 27.86 -43.71 -37.49
C THR A 276 29.29 -43.73 -36.97
N THR A 277 29.97 -42.57 -36.96
CA THR A 277 31.36 -42.44 -36.53
C THR A 277 31.51 -41.19 -35.65
N ALA A 278 31.91 -41.37 -34.39
CA ALA A 278 32.10 -40.26 -33.45
C ALA A 278 33.38 -39.48 -33.77
N PRO A 279 33.35 -38.14 -33.76
CA PRO A 279 34.55 -37.33 -33.70
C PRO A 279 35.47 -37.76 -32.55
N SER A 280 36.77 -37.80 -32.79
CA SER A 280 37.75 -38.11 -31.76
C SER A 280 37.69 -37.03 -30.67
N GLY A 281 37.56 -37.47 -29.41
CA GLY A 281 37.22 -36.61 -28.27
C GLY A 281 35.75 -36.71 -27.84
N LEU A 282 34.88 -37.33 -28.65
CA LEU A 282 33.49 -37.62 -28.33
C LEU A 282 33.19 -39.12 -28.31
N THR A 283 32.21 -39.47 -27.49
CA THR A 283 31.63 -40.79 -27.39
C THR A 283 30.13 -40.61 -27.61
N PHE A 284 29.58 -41.27 -28.63
CA PHE A 284 28.13 -41.25 -28.85
C PHE A 284 27.40 -41.88 -27.66
N GLY A 285 26.21 -41.38 -27.38
CA GLY A 285 25.44 -41.76 -26.20
C GLY A 285 25.91 -41.12 -24.88
N THR A 286 27.03 -40.39 -24.87
CA THR A 286 27.47 -39.63 -23.70
C THR A 286 26.89 -38.21 -23.70
N TRP A 287 26.46 -37.74 -22.52
CA TRP A 287 26.02 -36.37 -22.32
C TRP A 287 27.20 -35.41 -22.17
N TYR A 288 27.14 -34.30 -22.88
CA TYR A 288 28.08 -33.18 -22.83
C TYR A 288 27.34 -31.88 -22.51
N TYR A 289 28.07 -30.83 -22.14
CA TYR A 289 27.51 -29.52 -21.83
C TYR A 289 27.84 -28.49 -22.92
N VAL A 290 26.84 -27.76 -23.39
CA VAL A 290 26.97 -26.64 -24.34
C VAL A 290 27.84 -25.54 -23.72
N ARG A 291 28.74 -24.97 -24.51
CA ARG A 291 29.65 -23.89 -24.10
C ARG A 291 29.98 -22.97 -25.27
N ASP A 292 30.28 -21.71 -24.98
CA ASP A 292 30.71 -20.69 -25.94
C ASP A 292 29.74 -20.58 -27.14
N ARG A 293 28.43 -20.66 -26.86
CA ARG A 293 27.37 -20.62 -27.86
C ARG A 293 27.34 -19.28 -28.58
N ASP A 294 27.17 -19.34 -29.90
CA ASP A 294 26.90 -18.18 -30.74
C ASP A 294 25.65 -18.38 -31.62
N ARG A 295 25.51 -17.53 -32.65
CA ARG A 295 24.37 -17.58 -33.57
C ARG A 295 24.32 -18.86 -34.41
N ASN A 296 25.48 -19.46 -34.69
CA ASN A 296 25.63 -20.53 -35.68
C ASN A 296 26.03 -21.87 -35.06
N GLY A 297 26.48 -21.90 -33.81
CA GLY A 297 26.83 -23.15 -33.15
C GLY A 297 27.26 -22.98 -31.71
N PHE A 298 27.88 -24.03 -31.18
CA PHE A 298 28.42 -24.07 -29.83
C PHE A 298 29.56 -25.07 -29.73
N SER A 299 30.45 -24.87 -28.76
CA SER A 299 31.44 -25.83 -28.31
C SER A 299 30.86 -26.70 -27.18
N ILE A 300 31.53 -27.78 -26.80
CA ILE A 300 31.04 -28.70 -25.77
C ILE A 300 32.09 -28.99 -24.70
N ALA A 301 31.65 -29.29 -23.48
CA ALA A 301 32.48 -29.64 -22.33
C ALA A 301 32.02 -30.96 -21.69
N ALA A 302 32.95 -31.68 -21.05
CA ALA A 302 32.62 -32.93 -20.34
C ALA A 302 31.88 -32.70 -19.01
N THR A 303 32.09 -31.54 -18.39
CA THR A 303 31.43 -31.12 -17.15
C THR A 303 30.81 -29.74 -17.32
N ALA A 304 29.77 -29.44 -16.52
CA ALA A 304 29.14 -28.13 -16.55
C ALA A 304 30.15 -27.03 -16.19
N GLY A 305 30.27 -26.01 -17.05
CA GLY A 305 31.28 -24.96 -16.89
C GLY A 305 32.74 -25.43 -17.06
N GLY A 306 32.97 -26.67 -17.50
CA GLY A 306 34.29 -27.24 -17.77
C GLY A 306 34.88 -26.80 -19.11
N THR A 307 36.19 -26.92 -19.29
CA THR A 307 36.89 -26.48 -20.50
C THR A 307 36.31 -27.11 -21.78
N PRO A 308 36.22 -26.37 -22.91
CA PRO A 308 35.81 -26.94 -24.18
C PRO A 308 36.66 -28.17 -24.55
N ILE A 309 36.00 -29.23 -25.01
CA ILE A 309 36.63 -30.43 -25.56
C ILE A 309 37.20 -30.08 -26.93
N VAL A 310 38.47 -30.40 -27.13
CA VAL A 310 39.15 -30.26 -28.43
C VAL A 310 38.93 -31.54 -29.23
N LEU A 311 38.40 -31.40 -30.44
CA LEU A 311 38.11 -32.52 -31.34
C LEU A 311 39.26 -32.69 -32.34
N THR A 312 39.69 -33.93 -32.55
CA THR A 312 40.82 -34.22 -33.47
C THR A 312 40.41 -34.87 -34.78
N THR A 313 39.14 -35.27 -34.95
CA THR A 313 38.54 -35.58 -36.27
C THR A 313 37.21 -34.85 -36.50
N SER A 314 36.88 -34.51 -37.75
CA SER A 314 35.60 -33.87 -38.10
C SER A 314 34.43 -34.87 -38.09
N GLY A 315 33.23 -34.40 -37.77
CA GLY A 315 32.00 -35.21 -37.74
C GLY A 315 30.97 -34.67 -38.72
N LEU A 316 30.86 -35.27 -39.91
CA LEU A 316 29.96 -34.78 -40.97
C LEU A 316 28.53 -35.37 -40.91
N ALA A 317 28.37 -36.50 -40.22
CA ALA A 317 27.10 -37.23 -40.06
C ALA A 317 26.80 -37.47 -38.58
N VAL A 318 26.75 -36.37 -37.80
CA VAL A 318 26.43 -36.40 -36.38
C VAL A 318 25.02 -35.87 -36.19
N THR A 319 24.22 -36.53 -35.38
CA THR A 319 22.96 -36.00 -34.86
C THR A 319 23.17 -35.53 -33.44
N VAL A 320 22.56 -34.41 -33.08
CA VAL A 320 22.52 -33.94 -31.71
C VAL A 320 21.09 -34.03 -31.18
N THR A 321 20.94 -34.70 -30.06
CA THR A 321 19.76 -34.64 -29.23
C THR A 321 20.15 -33.80 -28.02
N SER A 322 19.36 -32.79 -27.69
CA SER A 322 19.62 -31.98 -26.51
C SER A 322 18.57 -32.29 -25.46
N GLU A 323 19.00 -32.43 -24.22
CA GLU A 323 18.15 -32.20 -23.07
C GLU A 323 18.61 -30.89 -22.47
N PHE A 324 17.70 -29.96 -22.22
CA PHE A 324 18.07 -28.78 -21.44
C PHE A 324 18.73 -29.25 -20.15
N GLY A 325 19.98 -28.80 -19.96
CA GLY A 325 20.87 -29.42 -19.01
C GLY A 325 20.35 -29.18 -17.60
N TRP A 326 20.39 -30.24 -16.80
CA TRP A 326 19.96 -30.36 -15.40
C TRP A 326 18.51 -30.79 -15.20
N GLU A 327 18.42 -31.85 -14.41
CA GLU A 327 17.27 -32.68 -14.06
C GLU A 327 15.98 -31.89 -13.74
N GLY A 328 14.92 -32.19 -14.50
CA GLY A 328 13.55 -31.78 -14.22
C GLY A 328 13.27 -30.29 -14.43
N TYR A 329 12.55 -29.98 -15.49
CA TYR A 329 11.58 -28.87 -15.56
C TYR A 329 11.91 -27.58 -14.77
N GLN A 330 13.10 -27.02 -14.98
CA GLN A 330 13.52 -25.80 -14.29
C GLN A 330 12.79 -24.57 -14.79
N VAL A 331 11.77 -24.16 -14.03
CA VAL A 331 11.21 -22.81 -14.13
C VAL A 331 12.05 -21.81 -13.32
N LYS A 332 13.06 -22.30 -12.59
CA LYS A 332 14.21 -21.48 -12.21
C LYS A 332 15.24 -21.48 -13.35
N SER A 333 15.19 -20.44 -14.17
CA SER A 333 16.36 -19.94 -14.90
C SER A 333 17.07 -20.95 -15.84
N SER A 334 16.48 -21.20 -17.02
CA SER A 334 17.31 -21.32 -18.24
C SER A 334 17.81 -19.94 -18.73
N LYS A 335 17.51 -18.87 -17.97
CA LYS A 335 17.84 -17.46 -18.15
C LYS A 335 17.98 -16.82 -16.77
N SER A 336 19.08 -16.10 -16.49
CA SER A 336 19.47 -15.61 -15.16
C SER A 336 18.51 -14.65 -14.42
N SER A 337 17.32 -14.34 -14.94
CA SER A 337 16.48 -13.25 -14.40
C SER A 337 14.95 -13.39 -14.49
N HIS A 338 14.38 -14.43 -15.10
CA HIS A 338 12.92 -14.53 -15.27
C HIS A 338 12.39 -15.94 -15.57
N TRP A 339 11.08 -16.08 -15.34
CA TRP A 339 10.22 -17.23 -15.63
C TRP A 339 9.59 -17.02 -17.01
N ALA A 340 9.77 -18.00 -17.89
CA ALA A 340 9.32 -17.90 -19.27
C ALA A 340 8.50 -19.10 -19.74
N PHE A 341 7.55 -18.83 -20.64
CA PHE A 341 6.76 -19.83 -21.36
C PHE A 341 7.26 -19.89 -22.80
N ALA A 342 7.12 -21.01 -23.50
CA ALA A 342 7.91 -21.26 -24.71
C ALA A 342 7.11 -21.49 -25.99
N THR A 343 5.77 -21.52 -25.92
CA THR A 343 4.93 -21.85 -27.10
C THR A 343 3.68 -21.00 -27.20
N ASP A 344 3.38 -20.57 -28.42
CA ASP A 344 2.18 -19.79 -28.78
C ASP A 344 0.88 -20.57 -28.55
N ALA A 345 0.95 -21.91 -28.61
CA ALA A 345 -0.18 -22.81 -28.42
C ALA A 345 -0.87 -22.67 -27.05
N ASP A 346 -0.16 -22.15 -26.04
CA ASP A 346 -0.67 -21.98 -24.69
C ASP A 346 -1.44 -20.66 -24.49
N TRP A 347 -1.32 -19.71 -25.43
CA TRP A 347 -1.84 -18.35 -25.28
C TRP A 347 -3.18 -18.10 -25.99
N GLY A 348 -3.71 -19.07 -26.73
CA GLY A 348 -4.95 -18.90 -27.50
C GLY A 348 -4.77 -17.99 -28.71
N THR A 349 -5.80 -17.23 -29.07
CA THR A 349 -5.83 -16.36 -30.27
C THR A 349 -5.89 -14.89 -29.85
N GLU A 350 -5.14 -14.02 -30.53
CA GLU A 350 -5.22 -12.57 -30.30
C GLU A 350 -6.52 -12.00 -30.87
N VAL A 351 -7.32 -11.33 -30.05
CA VAL A 351 -8.55 -10.65 -30.44
C VAL A 351 -8.56 -9.26 -29.76
N ASN A 352 -8.63 -8.19 -30.56
CA ASN A 352 -8.67 -6.79 -30.09
C ASN A 352 -7.48 -6.36 -29.21
N GLY A 353 -6.26 -6.82 -29.50
CA GLY A 353 -5.05 -6.46 -28.75
C GLY A 353 -4.91 -7.19 -27.41
N PHE A 354 -5.75 -8.19 -27.15
CA PHE A 354 -5.66 -9.09 -26.02
C PHE A 354 -5.62 -10.54 -26.51
N TYR A 355 -4.85 -11.39 -25.85
CA TYR A 355 -4.91 -12.83 -26.12
C TYR A 355 -6.15 -13.39 -25.43
N GLN A 356 -7.14 -13.82 -26.23
CA GLN A 356 -8.33 -14.51 -25.77
C GLN A 356 -8.02 -16.00 -25.59
N ILE A 357 -8.24 -16.45 -24.36
CA ILE A 357 -8.16 -17.86 -23.98
C ILE A 357 -9.24 -18.62 -24.75
N PRO A 358 -8.94 -19.79 -25.36
CA PRO A 358 -9.92 -20.58 -26.11
C PRO A 358 -11.19 -20.90 -25.29
N ASP A 359 -12.35 -21.06 -25.94
CA ASP A 359 -13.62 -21.32 -25.26
C ASP A 359 -13.62 -22.60 -24.40
N ALA A 360 -12.87 -23.64 -24.78
CA ALA A 360 -12.66 -24.85 -23.99
C ALA A 360 -11.91 -24.61 -22.66
N GLN A 361 -11.33 -23.42 -22.53
CA GLN A 361 -10.60 -22.88 -21.39
C GLN A 361 -11.34 -21.65 -20.79
N ALA A 362 -12.61 -21.43 -21.14
CA ALA A 362 -13.42 -20.38 -20.53
C ALA A 362 -13.70 -20.67 -19.03
N GLY A 363 -13.93 -19.60 -18.25
CA GLY A 363 -14.15 -19.65 -16.81
C GLY A 363 -12.92 -19.23 -15.98
N LEU A 364 -13.12 -18.40 -14.95
CA LEU A 364 -12.06 -17.92 -14.06
C LEU A 364 -11.45 -19.06 -13.21
N GLU A 365 -12.22 -20.12 -12.98
CA GLU A 365 -11.86 -21.23 -12.08
C GLU A 365 -11.42 -22.50 -12.83
N ASN A 366 -11.14 -22.42 -14.13
CA ASN A 366 -10.66 -23.57 -14.88
C ASN A 366 -9.18 -23.83 -14.55
N ALA A 367 -8.83 -25.01 -14.08
CA ALA A 367 -7.44 -25.32 -13.74
C ALA A 367 -6.63 -25.97 -14.88
N ALA A 368 -7.29 -26.30 -15.99
CA ALA A 368 -6.64 -26.75 -17.23
C ALA A 368 -6.09 -25.57 -18.07
N LEU A 369 -6.18 -24.35 -17.52
CA LEU A 369 -5.70 -23.12 -18.13
C LEU A 369 -4.20 -23.13 -18.33
N LYS A 370 -3.79 -22.77 -19.53
CA LYS A 370 -2.41 -22.46 -19.87
C LYS A 370 -2.33 -20.95 -20.20
N PRO A 371 -1.18 -20.28 -20.00
CA PRO A 371 0.04 -20.80 -19.40
C PRO A 371 -0.02 -20.93 -17.86
N TYR A 372 0.57 -22.00 -17.30
CA TYR A 372 0.69 -22.20 -15.83
C TYR A 372 2.11 -22.54 -15.37
N ILE A 373 2.45 -22.09 -14.15
CA ILE A 373 3.60 -22.57 -13.36
C ILE A 373 3.03 -23.44 -12.24
N GLN A 374 3.49 -24.67 -12.13
CA GLN A 374 3.11 -25.61 -11.09
C GLN A 374 4.29 -25.87 -10.14
N PHE A 375 3.99 -25.97 -8.86
CA PHE A 375 4.90 -26.28 -7.76
C PHE A 375 4.44 -27.58 -7.09
N ASP A 376 5.35 -28.52 -6.86
CA ASP A 376 5.17 -29.69 -6.00
C ASP A 376 6.01 -29.50 -4.74
N PHE A 377 5.36 -29.24 -3.61
CA PHE A 377 6.07 -29.05 -2.33
C PHE A 377 6.56 -30.35 -1.68
N GLY A 378 6.39 -31.51 -2.33
CA GLY A 378 6.73 -32.85 -1.83
C GLY A 378 5.85 -33.33 -0.68
N SER A 379 5.21 -32.42 0.04
CA SER A 379 4.28 -32.64 1.15
C SER A 379 3.17 -31.57 1.12
N ALA A 380 2.07 -31.79 1.83
CA ALA A 380 1.00 -30.80 1.89
C ALA A 380 1.45 -29.53 2.62
N LYS A 381 1.20 -28.38 2.01
CA LYS A 381 1.52 -27.03 2.51
C LYS A 381 0.30 -26.13 2.46
N GLN A 382 0.29 -25.11 3.31
CA GLN A 382 -0.76 -24.09 3.35
C GLN A 382 -0.20 -22.68 3.06
N PRO A 383 0.33 -22.39 1.86
CA PRO A 383 0.82 -21.07 1.53
C PRO A 383 -0.30 -20.03 1.57
N ARG A 384 -0.28 -19.19 2.61
CA ARG A 384 -1.22 -18.07 2.80
C ARG A 384 -0.79 -16.80 2.07
N VAL A 385 0.47 -16.70 1.67
CA VAL A 385 1.01 -15.55 0.94
C VAL A 385 1.84 -16.02 -0.23
N TRP A 386 1.49 -15.54 -1.42
CA TRP A 386 2.31 -15.64 -2.61
C TRP A 386 2.87 -14.27 -2.95
N ARG A 387 4.17 -14.15 -3.19
CA ARG A 387 4.76 -12.88 -3.66
C ARG A 387 5.22 -13.05 -5.08
N VAL A 388 4.70 -12.20 -5.96
CA VAL A 388 4.99 -12.26 -7.40
C VAL A 388 5.55 -10.92 -7.85
N SER A 389 6.50 -10.96 -8.77
CA SER A 389 7.00 -9.76 -9.44
C SER A 389 7.08 -10.01 -10.93
N THR A 390 6.75 -9.00 -11.72
CA THR A 390 7.00 -8.96 -13.16
C THR A 390 8.41 -8.46 -13.43
N LEU A 391 8.86 -8.49 -14.69
CA LEU A 391 10.17 -7.99 -15.07
C LEU A 391 10.30 -6.47 -14.82
N ALA A 392 11.48 -6.03 -14.39
CA ALA A 392 11.81 -4.61 -14.35
C ALA A 392 12.11 -4.10 -15.78
N SER A 393 11.79 -2.83 -16.03
CA SER A 393 12.18 -2.11 -17.26
C SER A 393 11.68 -2.76 -18.57
N VAL A 394 10.56 -3.48 -18.53
CA VAL A 394 9.85 -3.92 -19.73
C VAL A 394 8.72 -2.95 -20.06
N ALA A 395 8.33 -2.90 -21.34
CA ALA A 395 7.17 -2.13 -21.74
C ALA A 395 5.94 -2.59 -20.95
N MET A 396 5.04 -1.67 -20.60
CA MET A 396 3.82 -1.98 -19.86
C MET A 396 3.04 -3.14 -20.49
N GLU A 397 3.13 -3.24 -21.81
CA GLU A 397 2.49 -4.25 -22.64
C GLU A 397 2.95 -5.68 -22.30
N GLU A 398 4.23 -5.84 -21.95
CA GLU A 398 4.84 -7.13 -21.65
C GLU A 398 4.54 -7.60 -20.22
N LEU A 399 3.84 -6.80 -19.41
CA LEU A 399 3.55 -7.13 -18.03
C LEU A 399 2.36 -8.08 -17.92
N VAL A 400 2.49 -9.04 -16.99
CA VAL A 400 1.38 -9.88 -16.54
C VAL A 400 0.32 -8.99 -15.91
N ARG A 401 -0.94 -9.17 -16.30
CA ARG A 401 -2.08 -8.44 -15.75
C ARG A 401 -2.80 -9.26 -14.70
N LEU A 402 -3.29 -10.44 -15.07
CA LEU A 402 -4.14 -11.24 -14.19
C LEU A 402 -3.53 -12.62 -13.98
N ILE A 403 -3.38 -13.01 -12.71
CA ILE A 403 -3.01 -14.36 -12.32
C ILE A 403 -4.12 -15.03 -11.51
N SER A 404 -4.24 -16.33 -11.65
CA SER A 404 -5.13 -17.20 -10.85
C SER A 404 -4.29 -18.24 -10.14
N ILE A 405 -4.56 -18.46 -8.85
CA ILE A 405 -3.85 -19.42 -8.02
C ILE A 405 -4.76 -20.61 -7.73
N PHE A 406 -4.22 -21.81 -7.91
CA PHE A 406 -4.91 -23.07 -7.68
C PHE A 406 -4.10 -23.96 -6.73
N SER A 407 -4.81 -24.81 -6.00
CA SER A 407 -4.23 -25.84 -5.14
C SER A 407 -4.76 -27.22 -5.53
N SER A 408 -3.97 -28.26 -5.27
CA SER A 408 -4.36 -29.64 -5.52
C SER A 408 -3.64 -30.60 -4.57
N THR A 409 -4.36 -31.60 -4.07
CA THR A 409 -3.80 -32.67 -3.24
C THR A 409 -3.18 -33.79 -4.06
N ASP A 410 -3.57 -33.95 -5.33
CA ASP A 410 -3.31 -35.14 -6.16
C ASP A 410 -2.80 -34.82 -7.58
N ASN A 411 -2.60 -33.54 -7.93
CA ASN A 411 -2.20 -33.04 -9.25
C ASN A 411 -3.21 -33.34 -10.37
N SER A 412 -4.42 -33.82 -10.05
CA SER A 412 -5.47 -34.16 -11.02
C SER A 412 -6.72 -33.31 -10.82
N THR A 413 -7.09 -33.09 -9.56
CA THR A 413 -8.23 -32.30 -9.13
C THR A 413 -7.73 -30.99 -8.55
N TRP A 414 -8.15 -29.89 -9.15
CA TRP A 414 -7.65 -28.56 -8.81
C TRP A 414 -8.76 -27.71 -8.26
N ARG A 415 -8.46 -27.01 -7.17
CA ARG A 415 -9.33 -26.03 -6.54
C ARG A 415 -8.82 -24.63 -6.84
N HIS A 416 -9.71 -23.74 -7.25
CA HIS A 416 -9.41 -22.32 -7.35
C HIS A 416 -9.31 -21.71 -5.95
N GLU A 417 -8.20 -21.03 -5.66
CA GLU A 417 -7.95 -20.39 -4.36
C GLU A 417 -8.24 -18.89 -4.44
N THR A 418 -7.66 -18.21 -5.43
CA THR A 418 -7.87 -16.77 -5.63
C THR A 418 -7.39 -16.32 -7.02
N TYR A 419 -7.70 -15.08 -7.38
CA TYR A 419 -7.06 -14.36 -8.47
C TYR A 419 -6.46 -13.05 -7.98
N PHE A 420 -5.49 -12.53 -8.72
CA PHE A 420 -4.85 -11.27 -8.41
C PHE A 420 -4.52 -10.49 -9.68
N GLU A 421 -4.98 -9.24 -9.73
CA GLU A 421 -4.60 -8.30 -10.77
C GLU A 421 -3.31 -7.58 -10.37
N ILE A 422 -2.24 -7.86 -11.10
CA ILE A 422 -0.93 -7.26 -10.93
C ILE A 422 -0.95 -5.86 -11.55
N PRO A 423 -0.66 -4.80 -10.77
CA PRO A 423 -0.53 -3.46 -11.30
C PRO A 423 0.55 -3.39 -12.40
N PRO A 424 0.40 -2.49 -13.39
CA PRO A 424 1.31 -2.39 -14.55
C PRO A 424 2.64 -1.70 -14.20
N VAL A 425 3.28 -2.09 -13.09
CA VAL A 425 4.59 -1.60 -12.67
C VAL A 425 5.54 -2.79 -12.54
N GLY A 426 6.52 -2.84 -13.44
CA GLY A 426 7.55 -3.87 -13.49
C GLY A 426 8.53 -3.84 -12.32
N GLY A 427 9.07 -5.00 -11.94
CA GLY A 427 10.12 -5.14 -10.93
C GLY A 427 9.70 -4.92 -9.48
N VAL A 428 8.42 -4.60 -9.24
CA VAL A 428 7.82 -4.49 -7.91
C VAL A 428 7.32 -5.87 -7.47
N LEU A 429 7.50 -6.19 -6.19
CA LEU A 429 6.91 -7.40 -5.58
C LEU A 429 5.51 -7.08 -5.07
N TYR A 430 4.56 -7.91 -5.46
CA TYR A 430 3.17 -7.84 -5.02
C TYR A 430 2.83 -9.06 -4.18
N ASP A 431 2.10 -8.82 -3.09
CA ASP A 431 1.66 -9.88 -2.19
C ASP A 431 0.22 -10.27 -2.57
N VAL A 432 0.01 -11.56 -2.79
CA VAL A 432 -1.28 -12.20 -3.03
C VAL A 432 -1.62 -13.01 -1.79
N LEU A 433 -2.62 -12.54 -1.06
CA LEU A 433 -3.04 -13.15 0.20
C LEU A 433 -4.14 -14.19 -0.06
N ILE A 434 -4.00 -15.36 0.56
CA ILE A 434 -4.95 -16.48 0.54
C ILE A 434 -5.23 -16.88 2.00
N PRO A 435 -6.07 -16.12 2.73
CA PRO A 435 -6.25 -16.33 4.17
C PRO A 435 -6.77 -17.74 4.53
N THR A 436 -7.53 -18.35 3.62
CA THR A 436 -8.16 -19.66 3.77
C THR A 436 -7.57 -20.70 2.81
N ALA A 437 -6.26 -20.61 2.55
CA ALA A 437 -5.53 -21.55 1.69
C ALA A 437 -5.73 -23.01 2.12
N GLN A 438 -6.04 -23.89 1.16
CA GLN A 438 -6.12 -25.32 1.41
C GLN A 438 -4.75 -25.90 1.81
N SER A 439 -4.73 -26.97 2.61
CA SER A 439 -3.51 -27.79 2.72
C SER A 439 -3.37 -28.66 1.48
N ALA A 440 -2.38 -28.36 0.64
CA ALA A 440 -2.21 -29.00 -0.65
C ALA A 440 -0.73 -29.19 -0.99
N ARG A 441 -0.40 -30.29 -1.66
CA ARG A 441 0.96 -30.61 -2.11
C ARG A 441 1.31 -29.86 -3.39
N TYR A 442 0.35 -29.75 -4.30
CA TYR A 442 0.53 -29.14 -5.61
C TYR A 442 -0.13 -27.78 -5.66
N TRP A 443 0.56 -26.81 -6.25
CA TRP A 443 0.08 -25.44 -6.41
C TRP A 443 0.34 -24.96 -7.82
N ARG A 444 -0.56 -24.13 -8.36
CA ARG A 444 -0.43 -23.56 -9.70
C ARG A 444 -0.66 -22.06 -9.68
N ILE A 445 0.16 -21.32 -10.43
CA ILE A 445 -0.10 -19.95 -10.85
C ILE A 445 -0.39 -19.98 -12.35
N CYS A 446 -1.64 -19.75 -12.71
CA CYS A 446 -2.10 -19.62 -14.09
C CYS A 446 -2.12 -18.15 -14.48
N ILE A 447 -1.63 -17.82 -15.67
CA ILE A 447 -1.64 -16.45 -16.19
C ILE A 447 -2.85 -16.31 -17.12
N ARG A 448 -3.74 -15.37 -16.80
CA ARG A 448 -5.01 -15.18 -17.52
C ARG A 448 -4.92 -14.12 -18.60
N SER A 449 -4.19 -13.05 -18.34
CA SER A 449 -4.05 -11.95 -19.29
C SER A 449 -2.75 -11.19 -19.08
N ARG A 450 -2.35 -10.50 -20.14
CA ARG A 450 -1.24 -9.55 -20.19
C ARG A 450 -1.68 -8.30 -20.95
N TRP A 451 -0.85 -7.27 -20.95
CA TRP A 451 -1.15 -5.99 -21.57
C TRP A 451 -0.67 -5.86 -23.05
N ALA A 452 -0.53 -6.95 -23.83
CA ALA A 452 0.10 -6.88 -25.17
C ALA A 452 -0.60 -7.65 -26.31
N SER A 453 -0.38 -7.14 -27.52
CA SER A 453 -0.62 -7.77 -28.84
C SER A 453 0.50 -8.72 -29.28
N SER A 454 1.73 -8.57 -28.77
CA SER A 454 2.88 -9.41 -29.17
C SER A 454 3.22 -10.54 -28.18
N LEU A 455 3.58 -11.71 -28.71
CA LEU A 455 3.99 -12.90 -27.94
C LEU A 455 5.39 -12.75 -27.36
N TYR A 456 5.46 -12.17 -26.16
CA TYR A 456 6.65 -12.24 -25.31
C TYR A 456 6.58 -13.37 -24.30
N TYR A 457 7.70 -14.07 -24.19
CA TYR A 457 7.85 -15.29 -23.41
C TYR A 457 8.18 -15.03 -21.93
N LYS A 458 8.52 -13.80 -21.52
CA LYS A 458 9.03 -13.49 -20.18
C LYS A 458 7.92 -12.89 -19.30
N MET A 459 7.62 -13.48 -18.15
CA MET A 459 6.39 -13.11 -17.42
C MET A 459 6.65 -12.68 -15.98
N LEU A 460 7.06 -13.61 -15.12
CA LEU A 460 7.39 -13.32 -13.73
C LEU A 460 8.91 -13.27 -13.57
N SER A 461 9.43 -12.31 -12.82
CA SER A 461 10.85 -12.24 -12.46
C SER A 461 11.12 -13.00 -11.16
N LYS A 462 10.18 -12.97 -10.22
CA LYS A 462 10.29 -13.56 -8.88
C LYS A 462 8.95 -14.13 -8.43
N VAL A 463 9.00 -15.31 -7.81
CA VAL A 463 7.85 -15.95 -7.15
C VAL A 463 8.33 -16.50 -5.80
N TYR A 464 7.59 -16.21 -4.74
CA TYR A 464 7.84 -16.68 -3.38
C TYR A 464 6.53 -17.18 -2.75
N ALA A 465 6.60 -18.16 -1.85
CA ALA A 465 5.42 -18.65 -1.13
C ALA A 465 5.71 -18.87 0.36
N TYR A 466 4.76 -18.46 1.21
CA TYR A 466 4.90 -18.50 2.67
C TYR A 466 3.63 -19.06 3.33
N GLU A 467 3.79 -19.94 4.33
CA GLU A 467 2.66 -20.53 5.07
C GLU A 467 2.01 -19.56 6.07
N ASN A 468 2.77 -18.58 6.55
CA ASN A 468 2.31 -17.60 7.53
C ASN A 468 2.09 -16.23 6.88
N SER A 469 1.16 -15.45 7.42
CA SER A 469 0.89 -14.11 6.91
C SER A 469 2.07 -13.17 7.20
N ARG A 470 2.39 -12.34 6.21
CA ARG A 470 3.26 -11.17 6.39
C ARG A 470 2.35 -9.94 6.43
N HIS A 471 2.79 -8.87 7.08
CA HIS A 471 2.16 -7.56 6.95
C HIS A 471 0.75 -7.42 7.53
N TYR A 472 0.31 -8.29 8.44
CA TYR A 472 -1.01 -8.17 9.05
C TYR A 472 -1.27 -6.76 9.62
N TRP A 473 -0.27 -6.20 10.32
CA TRP A 473 -0.29 -4.84 10.87
C TRP A 473 0.31 -3.77 9.95
N ALA A 474 0.71 -4.12 8.73
CA ALA A 474 1.35 -3.15 7.84
C ALA A 474 0.43 -1.96 7.53
N ARG A 475 1.06 -0.80 7.34
CA ARG A 475 0.38 0.50 7.20
C ARG A 475 -0.42 0.93 8.43
N GLY A 476 -0.41 0.12 9.49
CA GLY A 476 -0.98 0.39 10.80
C GLY A 476 -0.27 1.47 11.58
N ARG A 477 -0.63 1.61 12.84
CA ARG A 477 0.05 2.47 13.80
C ARG A 477 0.31 1.70 15.08
N ILE A 478 1.46 1.95 15.69
CA ILE A 478 1.67 1.66 17.11
C ILE A 478 1.50 2.96 17.87
N THR A 479 0.83 2.90 19.01
CA THR A 479 0.65 4.05 19.92
C THR A 479 1.02 3.59 21.32
N PHE A 480 2.09 4.16 21.87
CA PHE A 480 2.56 3.83 23.21
C PHE A 480 1.65 4.44 24.26
N ALA A 481 1.33 3.66 25.30
CA ALA A 481 0.44 4.10 26.36
C ALA A 481 1.04 5.24 27.17
N SER A 482 0.19 6.07 27.78
CA SER A 482 0.63 7.17 28.65
C SER A 482 1.38 6.71 29.89
N ASN A 483 1.19 5.44 30.30
CA ASN A 483 1.84 4.81 31.45
C ASN A 483 3.05 3.94 31.07
N THR A 484 3.55 4.00 29.83
CA THR A 484 4.75 3.23 29.44
C THR A 484 5.98 3.66 30.27
N THR A 485 6.91 2.74 30.52
CA THR A 485 8.07 2.97 31.40
C THR A 485 9.06 3.94 30.77
N THR A 486 9.27 3.83 29.46
CA THR A 486 10.08 4.78 28.68
C THR A 486 9.36 6.11 28.50
N VAL A 487 9.69 7.11 29.33
CA VAL A 487 9.02 8.42 29.37
C VAL A 487 8.93 9.09 27.98
N ALA A 488 10.01 9.01 27.18
CA ALA A 488 10.07 9.65 25.86
C ALA A 488 9.12 9.03 24.81
N LEU A 489 8.50 7.89 25.11
CA LEU A 489 7.55 7.21 24.23
C LEU A 489 6.08 7.43 24.62
N ARG A 490 5.77 8.02 25.78
CA ARG A 490 4.38 8.18 26.25
C ARG A 490 3.54 8.98 25.24
N GLY A 491 2.47 8.36 24.73
CA GLY A 491 1.58 8.98 23.73
C GLY A 491 2.17 9.09 22.32
N ILE A 492 3.39 8.59 22.10
CA ILE A 492 4.01 8.60 20.78
C ILE A 492 3.33 7.55 19.90
N SER A 493 2.89 7.99 18.72
CA SER A 493 2.38 7.13 17.66
C SER A 493 3.36 7.05 16.48
N ARG A 494 3.53 5.87 15.90
CA ARG A 494 4.35 5.63 14.71
C ARG A 494 3.65 4.71 13.74
N ARG A 495 3.86 4.97 12.45
CA ARG A 495 3.37 4.11 11.36
C ARG A 495 4.14 2.79 11.35
N VAL A 496 3.41 1.69 11.22
CA VAL A 496 3.95 0.36 10.93
C VAL A 496 4.25 0.29 9.44
N ILE A 497 5.53 0.07 9.11
CA ILE A 497 6.02 -0.11 7.73
C ILE A 497 5.77 -1.56 7.34
N GLU A 498 6.29 -2.49 8.14
CA GLU A 498 6.15 -3.93 7.95
C GLU A 498 5.82 -4.60 9.27
N SER A 499 5.21 -5.78 9.21
CA SER A 499 4.97 -6.56 10.42
C SER A 499 5.11 -8.04 10.13
N TYR A 500 5.50 -8.73 11.19
CA TYR A 500 6.08 -10.04 11.23
C TYR A 500 5.57 -10.70 12.51
N SER A 501 5.42 -12.03 12.53
CA SER A 501 5.22 -12.79 13.77
C SER A 501 6.32 -12.45 14.78
N GLY A 502 5.94 -11.82 15.89
CA GLY A 502 6.86 -11.42 16.95
C GLY A 502 7.52 -10.04 16.80
N GLU A 503 7.41 -9.36 15.65
CA GLU A 503 7.97 -8.00 15.48
C GLU A 503 7.22 -7.08 14.51
N ALA A 504 7.27 -5.77 14.76
CA ALA A 504 6.72 -4.73 13.91
C ALA A 504 7.83 -3.73 13.55
N HIS A 505 8.06 -3.53 12.26
CA HIS A 505 8.96 -2.51 11.75
C HIS A 505 8.20 -1.20 11.63
N VAL A 506 8.70 -0.16 12.26
CA VAL A 506 7.99 1.11 12.42
C VAL A 506 8.85 2.29 11.98
N ALA A 507 8.19 3.39 11.64
CA ALA A 507 8.88 4.68 11.47
C ALA A 507 9.66 5.02 12.76
N ALA A 508 10.85 5.59 12.60
CA ALA A 508 11.81 5.75 13.69
C ALA A 508 11.19 6.38 14.95
N LEU A 509 11.34 5.68 16.06
CA LEU A 509 11.01 6.12 17.41
C LEU A 509 12.11 7.06 17.93
N PRO A 510 11.76 8.02 18.80
CA PRO A 510 12.75 8.95 19.37
C PRO A 510 13.79 8.23 20.27
N VAL A 511 13.41 7.09 20.84
CA VAL A 511 14.27 6.22 21.65
C VAL A 511 13.82 4.77 21.46
N ALA A 512 14.72 3.80 21.65
CA ALA A 512 14.35 2.39 21.63
C ALA A 512 13.44 2.07 22.84
N PRO A 513 12.33 1.34 22.64
CA PRO A 513 11.46 0.96 23.74
C PRO A 513 12.10 -0.10 24.62
N ALA A 514 11.85 -0.02 25.92
CA ALA A 514 12.31 -0.97 26.92
C ALA A 514 11.37 -2.19 26.98
N SER A 515 11.92 -3.35 27.38
CA SER A 515 11.08 -4.52 27.65
C SER A 515 10.05 -4.19 28.73
N GLY A 516 8.79 -4.52 28.51
CA GLY A 516 7.69 -4.16 29.42
C GLY A 516 6.95 -2.87 29.05
N ASP A 517 7.45 -2.05 28.13
CA ASP A 517 6.69 -0.92 27.59
C ASP A 517 5.36 -1.39 27.00
N THR A 518 4.28 -0.64 27.19
CA THR A 518 2.96 -1.00 26.69
C THR A 518 2.55 -0.13 25.51
N PHE A 519 1.97 -0.75 24.50
CA PHE A 519 1.50 -0.07 23.30
C PHE A 519 0.23 -0.71 22.78
N VAL A 520 -0.54 0.06 22.04
CA VAL A 520 -1.64 -0.44 21.21
C VAL A 520 -1.14 -0.48 19.77
N ILE A 521 -1.28 -1.61 19.11
CA ILE A 521 -1.12 -1.71 17.66
C ILE A 521 -2.49 -1.68 17.00
N GLU A 522 -2.58 -0.89 15.94
CA GLU A 522 -3.76 -0.69 15.13
C GLU A 522 -3.45 -1.14 13.71
N ARG A 523 -4.34 -1.91 13.10
CA ARG A 523 -4.23 -2.27 11.69
C ARG A 523 -4.43 -1.03 10.83
N GLY A 524 -3.75 -0.90 9.68
CA GLY A 524 -3.88 0.31 8.85
C GLY A 524 -4.14 0.05 7.39
N CYS A 525 -4.79 0.98 6.71
CA CYS A 525 -5.37 0.77 5.38
C CYS A 525 -4.44 1.12 4.22
N GLY A 526 -4.38 0.24 3.21
CA GLY A 526 -3.78 0.56 1.91
C GLY A 526 -4.69 1.36 0.98
N ARG A 527 -5.95 1.62 1.39
CA ARG A 527 -6.98 2.36 0.63
C ARG A 527 -7.29 1.77 -0.75
N THR A 528 -7.05 0.48 -0.93
CA THR A 528 -7.44 -0.27 -2.15
C THR A 528 -8.65 -1.14 -1.84
N PHE A 529 -9.40 -1.50 -2.89
CA PHE A 529 -10.57 -2.36 -2.77
C PHE A 529 -10.22 -3.67 -2.06
N ASN A 530 -9.15 -4.34 -2.49
CA ASN A 530 -8.70 -5.61 -1.90
C ASN A 530 -8.44 -5.51 -0.39
N HIS A 531 -7.79 -4.44 0.08
CA HIS A 531 -7.59 -4.25 1.53
C HIS A 531 -8.88 -3.90 2.29
N CYS A 532 -9.90 -3.32 1.62
CA CYS A 532 -11.22 -3.14 2.20
C CYS A 532 -12.01 -4.46 2.26
N CYS A 533 -11.92 -5.30 1.23
CA CYS A 533 -12.49 -6.65 1.21
C CYS A 533 -11.91 -7.54 2.31
N GLU A 534 -10.59 -7.52 2.51
CA GLU A 534 -9.91 -8.23 3.62
C GLU A 534 -10.43 -7.82 5.01
N ARG A 535 -11.12 -6.69 5.12
CA ARG A 535 -11.71 -6.18 6.35
C ARG A 535 -13.22 -6.23 6.38
N GLN A 536 -13.82 -6.92 5.42
CA GLN A 536 -15.27 -7.01 5.29
C GLN A 536 -15.95 -5.63 5.19
N ASN A 537 -15.25 -4.63 4.64
CA ASN A 537 -15.75 -3.26 4.46
C ASN A 537 -15.77 -2.87 2.97
N TRP A 538 -16.11 -3.83 2.13
CA TRP A 538 -16.22 -3.62 0.69
C TRP A 538 -17.45 -2.77 0.35
N GLU A 539 -18.52 -2.85 1.14
CA GLU A 539 -19.76 -2.05 0.97
C GLU A 539 -19.52 -0.55 1.12
N ASN A 540 -18.60 -0.17 2.01
CA ASN A 540 -18.21 1.23 2.23
C ASN A 540 -16.92 1.59 1.49
N PHE A 541 -16.49 0.79 0.51
CA PHE A 541 -15.38 1.20 -0.35
C PHE A 541 -15.88 2.27 -1.31
N GLY A 542 -15.63 3.54 -0.96
CA GLY A 542 -16.01 4.70 -1.78
C GLY A 542 -15.13 4.93 -3.03
N GLY A 543 -14.51 3.87 -3.56
CA GLY A 543 -13.73 3.90 -4.81
C GLY A 543 -14.26 2.90 -5.83
N PHE A 544 -13.79 2.96 -7.07
CA PHE A 544 -14.16 1.98 -8.10
C PHE A 544 -13.20 0.81 -8.15
N LEU A 545 -13.74 -0.38 -8.42
CA LEU A 545 -12.97 -1.60 -8.71
C LEU A 545 -12.11 -1.43 -9.97
N ASP A 546 -12.64 -0.70 -10.95
CA ASP A 546 -11.96 -0.29 -12.18
C ASP A 546 -12.61 1.03 -12.64
N LEU A 547 -11.82 2.02 -13.06
CA LEU A 547 -12.39 3.19 -13.74
C LEU A 547 -12.75 2.70 -15.15
N PRO A 548 -14.02 2.67 -15.58
CA PRO A 548 -14.29 2.47 -16.98
C PRO A 548 -13.57 3.60 -17.72
N PHE A 549 -12.57 3.27 -18.54
CA PHE A 549 -11.92 4.22 -19.45
C PHE A 549 -12.91 4.90 -20.44
N GLN A 550 -14.21 4.59 -20.32
CA GLN A 550 -15.34 5.20 -21.02
C GLN A 550 -16.28 5.99 -20.11
N ALA A 551 -15.82 6.56 -18.99
CA ALA A 551 -16.52 7.69 -18.39
C ALA A 551 -16.31 8.93 -19.28
N VAL A 552 -17.01 8.98 -20.42
CA VAL A 552 -17.23 10.23 -21.16
C VAL A 552 -18.08 11.10 -20.24
N VAL A 553 -17.42 11.99 -19.51
CA VAL A 553 -18.11 13.12 -18.88
C VAL A 553 -18.67 13.96 -20.03
N ARG A 554 -19.97 13.86 -20.26
CA ARG A 554 -20.70 14.77 -21.14
C ARG A 554 -21.03 16.06 -20.40
#